data_AF-A0A7Y5Q0S2-F1
#
_entry.id   AF-A0A7Y5Q0S2-F1
#
_cell.length_a   1.000
_cell.length_b   1.000
_cell.length_c   1.000
_cell.angle_alpha   90.00
_cell.angle_beta   90.00
_cell.angle_gamma   90.00
#
_symmetry.space_group_name_H-M   'P 1'
#
loop_
_entity.id
_entity.type
_entity.pdbx_description
1 polymer ?
#
loop_
_entity_poly.entity_id
_entity_poly.type
_entity_poly.pdbx_seq_one_letter_code
_entity_poly.pdbx_strand_id
1 'polypeptide(L)' 'MRIFQKLLLGLALFGGVVLSAPARAQAVGSKLPPVELEGLSQTGAKTYDDFLGRAVLLEFFAYW' A
#
# COMPACT_ATOMS: atom_id res chain seq x y z
N MET A 1 33.89 17.72 -13.50
CA MET A 1 32.51 17.67 -14.04
C MET A 1 32.02 16.27 -14.44
N ARG A 2 32.80 15.43 -15.14
CA ARG A 2 32.33 14.14 -15.67
C ARG A 2 31.93 13.08 -14.62
N ILE A 3 32.49 13.14 -13.41
CA ILE A 3 32.18 12.19 -12.32
C ILE A 3 30.81 12.48 -11.68
N PHE A 4 30.48 13.75 -11.43
CA PHE A 4 29.18 14.15 -10.88
C PHE A 4 28.02 13.75 -11.80
N GLN A 5 28.18 13.90 -13.12
CA GLN A 5 27.18 13.52 -14.10
C GLN A 5 26.92 12.01 -14.11
N LYS A 6 27.97 11.19 -13.99
CA LYS A 6 27.83 9.73 -13.87
C LYS A 6 27.14 9.31 -12.58
N LEU A 7 27.40 10.02 -11.48
CA LEU A 7 26.80 9.76 -10.17
C LEU A 7 25.29 10.09 -10.18
N LEU A 8 24.92 11.23 -10.76
CA LEU A 8 23.52 11.62 -10.97
C LEU A 8 22.77 10.64 -11.87
N LEU A 9 23.39 10.19 -12.97
CA LEU A 9 22.78 9.20 -13.86
C LEU A 9 22.56 7.86 -13.15
N GLY A 10 23.53 7.42 -12.36
CA GLY A 10 23.42 6.20 -11.56
C GLY A 10 22.32 6.29 -10.50
N LEU A 11 22.18 7.44 -9.84
CA LEU A 11 21.13 7.66 -8.83
C LEU A 11 19.73 7.69 -9.47
N ALA A 12 19.59 8.30 -10.64
CA ALA A 12 18.32 8.34 -11.38
C ALA A 12 17.91 6.94 -11.88
N LEU A 13 18.86 6.16 -12.39
CA LEU A 13 18.64 4.76 -12.80
C LEU A 13 18.27 3.88 -11.61
N PHE A 14 18.92 4.06 -10.46
CA PHE A 14 18.59 3.30 -9.25
C PHE A 14 17.21 3.68 -8.70
N GLY A 15 16.88 4.98 -8.67
CA GLY A 15 15.58 5.48 -8.23
C GLY A 15 14.42 4.96 -9.08
N GLY A 16 14.59 4.91 -10.41
CA GLY A 16 13.57 4.39 -11.32
C GLY A 16 13.27 2.90 -11.13
N VAL A 17 14.29 2.07 -10.89
CA VAL A 17 14.12 0.63 -10.67
C VAL A 17 13.45 0.33 -9.33
N VAL A 18 13.77 1.09 -8.28
CA VAL A 18 13.15 0.90 -6.96
C VAL A 18 11.67 1.28 -6.96
N LEU A 19 11.29 2.33 -7.69
CA LEU A 19 9.90 2.80 -7.77
C LEU A 19 9.01 1.97 -8.71
N SER A 20 9.61 1.22 -9.64
CA SER A 20 8.88 0.34 -10.57
C SER A 20 8.81 -1.12 -10.11
N ALA A 21 9.40 -1.43 -8.95
CA ALA A 21 9.28 -2.75 -8.36
C ALA A 21 7.81 -3.03 -8.01
N PRO A 22 7.24 -4.19 -8.42
CA PRO A 22 5.88 -4.55 -8.05
C PRO A 22 5.78 -4.66 -6.53
N ALA A 23 4.73 -4.07 -5.95
CA ALA A 23 4.42 -4.27 -4.55
C ALA A 23 4.24 -5.77 -4.26
N ARG A 24 4.79 -6.25 -3.15
CA ARG A 24 4.60 -7.65 -2.74
C ARG A 24 3.15 -7.84 -2.31
N ALA A 25 2.54 -8.92 -2.81
CA ALA A 25 1.23 -9.35 -2.34
C ALA A 25 1.26 -9.62 -0.83
N GLN A 26 0.16 -9.31 -0.17
CA GLN A 26 0.02 -9.51 1.27
C GLN A 26 0.06 -11.01 1.60
N ALA A 27 0.88 -11.39 2.58
CA ALA A 27 0.96 -12.78 3.04
C ALA A 27 -0.07 -13.04 4.15
N VAL A 28 -0.64 -14.25 4.18
CA VAL A 28 -1.49 -14.69 5.30
C VAL A 28 -0.70 -14.62 6.61
N GLY A 29 -1.32 -14.07 7.65
CA GLY A 29 -0.69 -13.87 8.96
C GLY A 29 0.15 -12.60 9.09
N SER A 30 0.38 -11.87 7.99
CA SER A 30 0.93 -10.51 8.07
C SER A 30 -0.14 -9.51 8.50
N LYS A 31 0.26 -8.45 9.20
CA LYS A 31 -0.66 -7.36 9.55
C LYS A 31 -1.22 -6.72 8.28
N LEU A 32 -2.49 -6.37 8.29
CA LEU A 32 -3.09 -5.51 7.26
C LEU A 32 -2.28 -4.21 7.17
N PRO A 33 -2.03 -3.63 5.98
CA PRO A 33 -1.38 -2.34 5.88
C PRO A 33 -2.28 -1.29 6.52
N PRO A 34 -1.76 -0.11 6.86
CA PRO A 34 -2.62 1.02 7.21
C PRO A 34 -3.58 1.28 6.04
N VAL A 35 -4.88 1.13 6.28
CA VAL A 35 -5.94 1.41 5.31
C VAL A 35 -6.85 2.45 5.91
N GLU A 36 -7.07 3.55 5.20
CA GLU A 36 -8.11 4.50 5.55
C GLU A 36 -9.39 4.04 4.86
N LEU A 37 -10.30 3.46 5.66
CA LEU A 37 -11.62 3.08 5.20
C LEU A 37 -12.55 4.28 5.38
N GLU A 38 -13.04 4.83 4.28
CA GLU A 38 -14.05 5.87 4.27
C GLU A 38 -15.43 5.28 3.95
N GLY A 39 -16.49 5.94 4.40
CA GLY A 39 -17.84 5.61 3.95
C GLY A 39 -18.35 4.23 4.38
N LEU A 40 -18.05 3.79 5.60
CA LEU A 40 -18.64 2.61 6.27
C LEU A 40 -20.15 2.79 6.52
N SER A 41 -20.91 3.00 5.45
CA SER A 41 -22.31 3.39 5.45
C SER A 41 -23.26 2.25 5.80
N GLN A 42 -22.79 1.00 5.73
CA GLN A 42 -23.55 -0.21 5.99
C GLN A 42 -23.37 -0.75 7.42
N THR A 43 -22.55 -0.10 8.25
CA THR A 43 -22.28 -0.53 9.63
C THR A 43 -22.31 0.65 10.59
N GLY A 44 -22.44 0.40 11.90
CA GLY A 44 -22.28 1.43 12.92
C GLY A 44 -20.83 1.81 13.24
N ALA A 45 -19.85 1.17 12.60
CA ALA A 45 -18.44 1.43 12.83
C ALA A 45 -18.01 2.75 12.18
N LYS A 46 -17.17 3.51 12.88
CA LYS A 46 -16.59 4.77 12.42
C LYS A 46 -15.17 4.57 11.91
N THR A 47 -14.48 3.55 12.42
CA THR A 47 -13.10 3.21 12.06
C THR A 47 -12.94 1.71 11.90
N TYR A 48 -11.86 1.27 11.24
CA TYR A 48 -11.52 -0.16 11.18
C TYR A 48 -11.26 -0.76 12.57
N ASP A 49 -10.67 0.03 13.48
CA ASP A 49 -10.32 -0.41 14.83
C ASP A 49 -11.55 -0.77 15.68
N ASP A 50 -12.74 -0.29 15.32
CA ASP A 50 -14.00 -0.69 15.98
C ASP A 50 -14.29 -2.19 15.81
N PHE A 51 -13.65 -2.86 14.85
CA PHE A 51 -13.74 -4.29 14.62
C PHE A 51 -12.63 -5.11 15.30
N LEU A 52 -11.78 -4.51 16.12
CA LEU A 52 -10.70 -5.22 16.82
C LEU A 52 -11.23 -6.45 17.58
N GLY A 53 -10.55 -7.59 17.42
CA GLY A 53 -10.93 -8.85 18.05
C GLY A 53 -12.02 -9.62 17.31
N ARG A 54 -12.49 -9.13 16.15
CA ARG A 54 -13.45 -9.82 15.29
C ARG A 54 -12.78 -10.28 13.99
N ALA A 55 -13.33 -11.34 13.40
CA ALA A 55 -13.01 -11.67 12.01
C ALA A 55 -13.74 -10.69 11.08
N VAL A 56 -13.00 -10.09 10.16
CA VAL A 56 -13.52 -9.13 9.19
C VAL A 56 -13.22 -9.65 7.78
N LEU A 57 -14.26 -9.71 6.94
CA LEU A 57 -14.12 -10.00 5.52
C LEU A 57 -14.02 -8.66 4.76
N LEU A 58 -12.94 -8.47 4.01
CA LEU A 58 -12.74 -7.32 3.14
C LEU A 58 -12.92 -7.76 1.70
N GLU A 59 -13.87 -7.15 0.99
CA GLU A 59 -14.14 -7.42 -0.42
C GLU A 59 -13.79 -6.19 -1.27
N PHE A 60 -12.98 -6.40 -2.30
CA PHE A 60 -12.61 -5.37 -3.27
C PHE A 60 -13.43 -5.61 -4.54
N PHE A 61 -14.34 -4.69 -4.86
CA PHE A 61 -15.16 -4.76 -6.07
C PHE A 61 -15.14 -3.40 -6.80
N ALA A 62 -15.41 -3.44 -8.10
CA ALA A 62 -15.61 -2.25 -8.92
C ALA A 62 -16.87 -2.46 -9.77
N TYR A 63 -17.78 -1.48 -9.73
CA TYR A 63 -18.84 -1.38 -10.74
C TYR A 63 -18.32 -0.53 -11.88
N TRP A 64 -18.12 -1.16 -13.03
CA TRP A 64 -17.85 -0.52 -14.32
C TRP A 64 -19.13 -0.38 -15.13
#